data_AF-A0A1M7LT52-F1
#
_entry.id   AF-A0A1M7LT52-F1
#
_cell.length_a   1.000
_cell.length_b   1.000
_cell.length_c   1.000
_cell.angle_alpha   90.00
_cell.angle_beta   90.00
_cell.angle_gamma   90.00
#
_symmetry.space_group_name_H-M   'P 1'
#
loop_
_entity.id
_entity.type
_entity.pdbx_description
1 polymer ?
#
loop_
_entity_poly.entity_id
_entity_poly.type
_entity_poly.pdbx_seq_one_letter_code
_entity_poly.pdbx_strand_id
1 'polypeptide(L)'
;MTTPLEKQEYIIYKMMYSGLYILAGAPKIGKSWLALDLCMSVANGEQFLKHDTNTGQVLYLSLEDNLLRLQNRIYELTNEPCENLNFAIEARSIGNGLEEELEKSKQELPNLKVIVIDTLQKIRCNTDVNYGSDYKELSVLKALADKLKVAILVVHHTRKCYDSDPFNMVSGSTGIIGSVDGIMVMIEQRRGSGKAKLHCAGRDIEHLELNLEFSNHRWNVVDDVPERKPDLFSFAIHDLMVDEKRFTGSATELCKLMYKRFVREYAPNWMTRNLVQHTEELKVYGVQFSMRRSHGSRILELVYDQSGDSKNGSLLWVEIADHTGTRSPENVYLPLVETGDGKTEGDVICGSG
;
A
#
# COMPACT_ATOMS: atom_id res chain seq x y z
N MET A 1 21.59 -1.99 11.70
CA MET A 1 20.63 -2.23 10.60
C MET A 1 21.02 -1.32 9.45
N THR A 2 21.58 -1.88 8.38
CA THR A 2 22.06 -1.17 7.18
C THR A 2 21.17 -1.42 5.96
N THR A 3 20.08 -2.17 6.12
CA THR A 3 19.10 -2.43 5.07
C THR A 3 18.27 -1.17 4.79
N PRO A 4 18.09 -0.76 3.52
CA PRO A 4 17.18 0.32 3.15
C PRO A 4 15.77 0.04 3.68
N LEU A 5 15.10 1.06 4.21
CA LEU A 5 13.71 0.95 4.62
C LEU A 5 12.84 1.10 3.37
N GLU A 6 12.46 -0.02 2.75
CA GLU A 6 11.50 -0.01 1.65
C GLU A 6 10.11 0.39 2.19
N LYS A 7 9.43 1.30 1.48
CA LYS A 7 8.04 1.67 1.77
C LYS A 7 7.16 0.48 1.37
N GLN A 8 6.45 -0.10 2.34
CA GLN A 8 5.47 -1.13 2.05
C GLN A 8 4.34 -0.50 1.21
N GLU A 9 4.19 -0.96 -0.03
CA GLU A 9 3.10 -0.50 -0.89
C GLU A 9 1.78 -1.10 -0.43
N TYR A 10 0.79 -0.25 -0.21
CA TYR A 10 -0.57 -0.73 0.01
C TYR A 10 -1.11 -1.37 -1.27
N ILE A 11 -1.94 -2.38 -1.09
CA ILE A 11 -2.84 -2.90 -2.13
C ILE A 11 -4.18 -2.18 -2.01
N ILE A 12 -4.66 -2.02 -0.77
CA ILE A 12 -5.83 -1.22 -0.42
C ILE A 12 -5.42 -0.35 0.76
N TYR A 13 -5.47 0.97 0.58
CA TYR A 13 -4.97 1.90 1.57
C TYR A 13 -5.63 1.69 2.94
N LYS A 14 -4.81 1.57 4.00
CA LYS A 14 -5.20 1.24 5.39
C LYS A 14 -5.85 -0.13 5.62
N MET A 15 -6.14 -0.90 4.58
CA MET A 15 -6.88 -2.16 4.72
C MET A 15 -6.05 -3.40 4.35
N MET A 16 -5.15 -3.30 3.38
CA MET A 16 -4.44 -4.46 2.86
C MET A 16 -3.08 -4.10 2.25
N TYR A 17 -2.05 -4.85 2.62
CA TYR A 17 -0.70 -4.87 2.06
C TYR A 17 -0.38 -6.30 1.59
N SER A 18 0.83 -6.55 1.07
CA SER A 18 1.29 -7.93 0.85
C SER A 18 1.25 -8.73 2.16
N GLY A 19 0.74 -9.96 2.11
CA GLY A 19 0.57 -10.81 3.29
C GLY A 19 -0.65 -11.72 3.22
N LEU A 20 -0.88 -12.50 4.27
CA LEU A 20 -2.03 -13.38 4.40
C LEU A 20 -3.16 -12.69 5.15
N TYR A 21 -4.36 -12.70 4.56
CA TYR A 21 -5.57 -12.10 5.10
C TYR A 21 -6.71 -13.11 5.19
N ILE A 22 -7.60 -12.94 6.17
CA ILE A 22 -8.84 -13.70 6.30
C ILE A 22 -10.04 -12.78 6.15
N LEU A 23 -11.02 -13.16 5.33
CA LEU A 23 -12.36 -12.57 5.32
C LEU A 23 -13.35 -13.55 5.95
N ALA A 24 -13.75 -13.30 7.19
CA ALA A 24 -14.68 -14.14 7.94
C ALA A 24 -16.07 -13.52 8.04
N GLY A 25 -17.09 -14.37 8.10
CA GLY A 25 -18.48 -13.94 8.25
C GLY A 25 -19.46 -15.10 8.07
N ALA A 26 -20.70 -14.90 8.52
CA ALA A 26 -21.72 -15.94 8.50
C ALA A 26 -21.99 -16.46 7.07
N PRO A 27 -22.47 -17.70 6.88
CA PRO A 27 -22.90 -18.18 5.58
C PRO A 27 -23.94 -17.25 4.95
N LYS A 28 -23.79 -16.98 3.64
CA LYS A 28 -24.72 -16.15 2.84
C LYS A 28 -24.82 -14.67 3.25
N ILE A 29 -23.92 -14.16 4.09
CA ILE A 29 -23.84 -12.73 4.42
C ILE A 29 -23.34 -11.88 3.25
N GLY A 30 -22.75 -12.47 2.20
CA GLY A 30 -22.23 -11.72 1.05
C GLY A 30 -20.72 -11.50 1.02
N LYS A 31 -19.92 -12.34 1.73
CA LYS A 31 -18.45 -12.31 1.65
C LYS A 31 -17.91 -12.43 0.23
N SER A 32 -18.44 -13.35 -0.58
CA SER A 32 -18.00 -13.54 -1.96
C SER A 32 -18.30 -12.31 -2.83
N TRP A 33 -19.38 -11.57 -2.54
CA TRP A 33 -19.64 -10.29 -3.21
C TRP A 33 -18.60 -9.24 -2.81
N LEU A 34 -18.28 -9.13 -1.52
CA LEU A 34 -17.24 -8.22 -1.04
C LEU A 34 -15.86 -8.57 -1.61
N ALA A 35 -15.50 -9.86 -1.65
CA ALA A 35 -14.23 -10.33 -2.18
C ALA A 35 -14.12 -10.11 -3.70
N LEU A 36 -15.22 -10.30 -4.44
CA LEU A 36 -15.26 -10.05 -5.88
C LEU A 36 -15.16 -8.55 -6.18
N ASP A 37 -15.87 -7.71 -5.42
CA ASP A 37 -15.78 -6.25 -5.48
C ASP A 37 -14.37 -5.73 -5.21
N LEU A 38 -13.70 -6.29 -4.19
CA LEU A 38 -12.28 -6.04 -3.92
C LEU A 38 -11.40 -6.37 -5.13
N CYS A 39 -11.61 -7.53 -5.74
CA CYS A 39 -10.81 -7.96 -6.88
C CYS A 39 -10.98 -7.04 -8.08
N MET A 40 -12.21 -6.67 -8.42
CA MET A 40 -12.47 -5.73 -9.51
C MET A 40 -11.89 -4.34 -9.21
N SER A 41 -12.03 -3.85 -7.97
CA SER A 41 -11.52 -2.55 -7.58
C SER A 41 -10.00 -2.47 -7.77
N VAL A 42 -9.27 -3.50 -7.30
CA VAL A 42 -7.81 -3.59 -7.48
C VAL A 42 -7.43 -3.79 -8.96
N ALA A 43 -8.19 -4.60 -9.71
CA ALA A 43 -7.89 -4.88 -11.11
C ALA A 43 -8.09 -3.65 -12.02
N ASN A 44 -9.10 -2.82 -11.71
CA ASN A 44 -9.42 -1.59 -12.46
C ASN A 44 -8.72 -0.33 -11.91
N GLY A 45 -8.16 -0.37 -10.71
CA GLY A 45 -7.66 0.84 -10.03
C GLY A 45 -8.76 1.75 -9.48
N GLU A 46 -9.93 1.20 -9.22
CA GLU A 46 -11.05 1.89 -8.57
C GLU A 46 -10.89 1.84 -7.04
N GLN A 47 -11.55 2.75 -6.34
CA GLN A 47 -11.56 2.70 -4.87
C GLN A 47 -12.38 1.51 -4.37
N PHE A 48 -11.82 0.79 -3.39
CA PHE A 48 -12.56 -0.23 -2.65
C PHE A 48 -13.01 0.35 -1.32
N LEU A 49 -14.32 0.34 -1.04
CA LEU A 49 -14.88 0.86 0.21
C LEU A 49 -14.39 2.28 0.57
N LYS A 50 -14.32 3.18 -0.42
CA LYS A 50 -13.78 4.56 -0.30
C LYS A 50 -12.28 4.63 0.05
N HIS A 51 -11.53 3.54 -0.12
CA HIS A 51 -10.08 3.52 0.02
C HIS A 51 -9.40 3.29 -1.33
N ASP A 52 -8.33 4.06 -1.58
CA ASP A 52 -7.52 3.91 -2.79
C ASP A 52 -6.94 2.50 -2.92
N THR A 53 -6.96 1.99 -4.14
CA THR A 53 -6.31 0.73 -4.49
C THR A 53 -5.03 0.99 -5.27
N ASN A 54 -4.12 0.02 -5.24
CA ASN A 54 -2.93 0.01 -6.09
C ASN A 54 -3.16 -1.03 -7.19
N THR A 55 -3.33 -0.56 -8.43
CA THR A 55 -3.76 -1.38 -9.55
C THR A 55 -2.81 -2.53 -9.83
N GLY A 56 -3.36 -3.73 -10.06
CA GLY A 56 -2.55 -4.89 -10.43
C GLY A 56 -3.40 -6.06 -10.90
N GLN A 57 -2.72 -7.11 -11.35
CA GLN A 57 -3.38 -8.36 -11.73
C GLN A 57 -3.91 -9.05 -10.47
N VAL A 58 -5.06 -9.70 -10.59
CA VAL A 58 -5.76 -10.38 -9.50
C VAL A 58 -6.17 -11.77 -9.95
N LEU A 59 -6.04 -12.76 -9.06
CA LEU A 59 -6.51 -14.13 -9.26
C LEU A 59 -7.59 -14.46 -8.22
N TYR A 60 -8.79 -14.80 -8.68
CA TYR A 60 -9.89 -15.24 -7.82
C TYR A 60 -10.13 -16.74 -8.00
N LEU A 61 -9.85 -17.52 -6.95
CA LEU A 61 -10.19 -18.95 -6.87
C LEU A 61 -11.60 -19.10 -6.31
N SER A 62 -12.58 -19.30 -7.20
CA SER A 62 -14.00 -19.46 -6.88
C SER A 62 -14.37 -20.93 -6.77
N LEU A 63 -14.05 -21.54 -5.63
CA LEU A 63 -14.03 -22.99 -5.44
C LEU A 63 -15.39 -23.60 -5.03
N GLU A 64 -16.40 -22.76 -4.81
CA GLU A 64 -17.78 -23.16 -4.52
C GLU A 64 -18.76 -22.85 -5.67
N ASP A 65 -18.32 -22.08 -6.67
CA ASP A 65 -19.15 -21.71 -7.81
C ASP A 65 -18.86 -22.57 -9.04
N ASN A 66 -19.80 -22.55 -9.96
CA ASN A 66 -19.59 -23.03 -11.31
C ASN A 66 -19.42 -21.83 -12.25
N LEU A 67 -18.94 -22.09 -13.47
CA LEU A 67 -18.67 -21.04 -14.45
C LEU A 67 -19.88 -20.13 -14.70
N LEU A 68 -21.08 -20.70 -14.87
CA LEU A 68 -22.30 -19.93 -15.12
C LEU A 68 -22.62 -18.96 -13.97
N ARG A 69 -22.53 -19.43 -12.72
CA ARG A 69 -22.82 -18.59 -11.55
C ARG A 69 -21.78 -17.49 -11.39
N LEU A 70 -20.50 -17.81 -11.63
CA LEU A 70 -19.43 -16.83 -11.60
C LEU A 70 -19.65 -15.74 -12.66
N GLN A 71 -19.92 -16.14 -13.91
CA GLN A 71 -20.24 -15.22 -15.00
C GLN A 71 -21.43 -14.31 -14.66
N ASN A 72 -22.53 -14.88 -14.16
CA ASN A 72 -23.69 -14.09 -13.75
C ASN A 72 -23.31 -13.06 -12.68
N ARG A 73 -22.51 -13.42 -11.66
CA ARG A 73 -22.07 -12.47 -10.64
C ARG A 73 -21.22 -11.33 -11.21
N ILE A 74 -20.35 -11.64 -12.16
CA ILE A 74 -19.52 -10.61 -12.82
C ILE A 74 -20.43 -9.64 -13.58
N TYR A 75 -21.42 -10.15 -14.33
CA TYR A 75 -22.39 -9.32 -15.05
C TYR A 75 -23.25 -8.43 -14.16
N GLU A 76 -23.59 -8.88 -12.94
CA GLU A 76 -24.31 -8.04 -11.97
C GLU A 76 -23.47 -6.85 -11.48
N LEU A 77 -22.14 -6.93 -11.62
CA LEU A 77 -21.21 -5.93 -11.11
C LEU A 77 -20.67 -5.01 -12.20
N THR A 78 -20.40 -5.54 -13.38
CA THR A 78 -19.85 -4.79 -14.51
C THR A 78 -20.28 -5.41 -15.84
N ASN A 79 -20.49 -4.55 -16.83
CA ASN A 79 -20.69 -4.94 -18.22
C ASN A 79 -19.40 -4.86 -19.04
N GLU A 80 -18.30 -4.41 -18.44
CA GLU A 80 -17.01 -4.22 -19.09
C GLU A 80 -16.03 -5.35 -18.73
N PRO A 81 -15.23 -5.82 -19.70
CA PRO A 81 -14.21 -6.81 -19.42
C PRO A 81 -13.12 -6.23 -18.50
N CYS A 82 -12.73 -7.00 -17.49
CA CYS A 82 -11.64 -6.65 -16.59
C CYS A 82 -10.40 -7.49 -16.93
N GLU A 83 -9.49 -6.94 -17.75
CA GLU A 83 -8.32 -7.67 -18.27
C GLU A 83 -7.36 -8.14 -17.17
N ASN A 84 -7.30 -7.40 -16.06
CA ASN A 84 -6.42 -7.72 -14.93
C ASN A 84 -7.03 -8.76 -13.97
N LEU A 85 -8.28 -9.20 -14.18
CA LEU A 85 -8.96 -10.13 -13.30
C LEU A 85 -9.04 -11.53 -13.89
N ASN A 86 -8.37 -12.47 -13.23
CA ASN A 86 -8.29 -13.88 -13.63
C ASN A 86 -9.09 -14.74 -12.65
N PHE A 87 -9.68 -15.83 -13.16
CA PHE A 87 -10.50 -16.74 -12.36
C PHE A 87 -10.06 -18.18 -12.53
N ALA A 88 -10.17 -18.95 -11.45
CA ALA A 88 -10.16 -20.40 -11.49
C ALA A 88 -11.28 -20.94 -10.61
N ILE A 89 -11.89 -22.04 -11.02
CA ILE A 89 -13.00 -22.70 -10.30
C ILE A 89 -12.57 -23.97 -9.58
N GLU A 90 -11.31 -24.35 -9.75
CA GLU A 90 -10.67 -25.50 -9.13
C GLU A 90 -9.28 -25.09 -8.64
N ALA A 91 -8.82 -25.73 -7.57
CA ALA A 91 -7.48 -25.56 -7.03
C ALA A 91 -7.09 -26.81 -6.27
N ARG A 92 -5.78 -27.09 -6.19
CA ARG A 92 -5.26 -28.11 -5.30
C ARG A 92 -5.35 -27.70 -3.84
N SER A 93 -5.07 -28.65 -2.96
CA SER A 93 -5.07 -28.43 -1.51
C SER A 93 -3.68 -28.03 -1.01
N ILE A 94 -3.62 -27.36 0.14
CA ILE A 94 -2.39 -26.87 0.78
C ILE A 94 -1.43 -28.03 1.06
N GLY A 95 -0.18 -27.93 0.61
CA GLY A 95 0.82 -29.00 0.78
C GLY A 95 0.65 -30.16 -0.20
N ASN A 96 -0.30 -30.05 -1.13
CA ASN A 96 -0.59 -31.05 -2.17
C ASN A 96 -0.68 -30.41 -3.56
N GLY A 97 0.09 -29.34 -3.80
CA GLY A 97 0.25 -28.76 -5.13
C GLY A 97 -0.32 -27.34 -5.31
N LEU A 98 -1.00 -26.78 -4.30
CA LEU A 98 -1.56 -25.43 -4.39
C LEU A 98 -0.45 -24.39 -4.53
N GLU A 99 0.63 -24.57 -3.78
CA GLU A 99 1.79 -23.69 -3.76
C GLU A 99 2.41 -23.57 -5.15
N GLU A 100 2.64 -24.70 -5.82
CA GLU A 100 3.16 -24.75 -7.19
C GLU A 100 2.21 -24.11 -8.20
N GLU A 101 0.89 -24.28 -8.03
CA GLU A 101 -0.12 -23.64 -8.89
C GLU A 101 -0.09 -22.11 -8.74
N LEU A 102 0.00 -21.60 -7.52
CA LEU A 102 0.06 -20.16 -7.26
C LEU A 102 1.40 -19.53 -7.67
N GLU A 103 2.52 -20.26 -7.49
CA GLU A 103 3.83 -19.85 -8.00
C GLU A 103 3.84 -19.75 -9.52
N LYS A 104 3.25 -20.74 -10.21
CA LYS A 104 3.07 -20.70 -11.66
C LYS A 104 2.20 -19.52 -12.09
N SER A 105 1.12 -19.27 -11.35
CA SER A 105 0.22 -18.15 -11.64
C SER A 105 0.94 -16.80 -11.51
N LYS A 106 1.83 -16.63 -10.53
CA LYS A 106 2.67 -15.42 -10.41
C LYS A 106 3.68 -15.27 -11.56
N GLN A 107 4.17 -16.37 -12.12
CA GLN A 107 5.04 -16.33 -13.31
C GLN A 107 4.29 -15.89 -14.56
N GLU A 108 3.05 -16.35 -14.73
CA GLU A 108 2.17 -15.98 -15.86
C GLU A 108 1.59 -14.56 -15.70
N LEU A 109 1.39 -14.12 -14.45
CA LEU A 109 0.86 -12.81 -14.08
C LEU A 109 1.92 -12.01 -13.30
N PRO A 110 2.90 -11.39 -13.98
CA PRO A 110 4.03 -10.74 -13.30
C PRO A 110 3.61 -9.61 -12.35
N ASN A 111 2.54 -8.88 -12.67
CA ASN A 111 1.96 -7.83 -11.83
C ASN A 111 0.83 -8.34 -10.92
N LEU A 112 0.78 -9.64 -10.61
CA LEU A 112 -0.17 -10.21 -9.65
C LEU A 112 0.06 -9.58 -8.28
N LYS A 113 -0.98 -8.93 -7.73
CA LYS A 113 -0.98 -8.28 -6.41
C LYS A 113 -1.89 -8.99 -5.42
N VAL A 114 -3.00 -9.58 -5.87
CA VAL A 114 -4.01 -10.20 -5.01
C VAL A 114 -4.37 -11.59 -5.50
N ILE A 115 -4.45 -12.54 -4.58
CA ILE A 115 -5.02 -13.86 -4.77
C ILE A 115 -6.17 -14.02 -3.77
N VAL A 116 -7.40 -14.20 -4.24
CA VAL A 116 -8.54 -14.55 -3.39
C VAL A 116 -8.78 -16.05 -3.43
N ILE A 117 -8.97 -16.66 -2.28
CA ILE A 117 -9.34 -18.07 -2.14
C ILE A 117 -10.70 -18.16 -1.46
N ASP A 118 -11.74 -18.47 -2.23
CA ASP A 118 -13.12 -18.59 -1.76
C ASP A 118 -13.60 -20.06 -1.91
N THR A 119 -13.44 -20.93 -0.91
CA THR A 119 -13.20 -20.69 0.54
C THR A 119 -12.01 -21.52 1.09
N LEU A 120 -11.54 -21.22 2.30
CA LEU A 120 -10.50 -22.00 3.00
C LEU A 120 -10.84 -23.50 3.04
N GLN A 121 -12.11 -23.82 3.29
CA GLN A 121 -12.61 -25.20 3.41
C GLN A 121 -12.34 -26.05 2.18
N LYS A 122 -12.19 -25.45 1.01
CA LYS A 122 -11.96 -26.15 -0.26
C LYS A 122 -10.50 -26.51 -0.51
N ILE A 123 -9.57 -25.82 0.14
CA ILE A 123 -8.13 -26.05 -0.03
C ILE A 123 -7.46 -26.71 1.18
N ARG A 124 -8.20 -26.92 2.28
CA ARG A 124 -7.68 -27.62 3.45
C ARG A 124 -7.41 -29.09 3.14
N CYS A 125 -6.32 -29.60 3.68
CA CYS A 125 -6.01 -31.03 3.65
C CYS A 125 -6.48 -31.75 4.90
N ASN A 126 -6.37 -31.09 6.05
CA ASN A 126 -6.81 -31.66 7.30
C ASN A 126 -8.21 -31.17 7.69
N THR A 127 -9.08 -32.10 8.07
CA THR A 127 -10.39 -31.80 8.62
C THR A 127 -10.35 -31.53 10.13
N ASP A 128 -9.25 -31.88 10.81
CA ASP A 128 -9.10 -31.68 12.24
C ASP A 128 -8.94 -30.20 12.58
N VAL A 129 -9.90 -29.68 13.35
CA VAL A 129 -9.90 -28.30 13.84
C VAL A 129 -9.15 -28.25 15.17
N ASN A 130 -7.85 -28.00 15.12
CA ASN A 130 -7.04 -27.72 16.30
C ASN A 130 -6.02 -26.61 16.01
N TYR A 131 -5.47 -26.04 17.08
CA TYR A 131 -4.54 -24.91 16.97
C TYR A 131 -3.32 -25.23 16.10
N GLY A 132 -2.73 -26.41 16.28
CA GLY A 132 -1.52 -26.81 15.57
C GLY A 132 -1.75 -27.03 14.08
N SER A 133 -2.87 -27.66 13.70
CA SER A 133 -3.21 -27.89 12.30
C SER A 133 -3.50 -26.58 11.57
N ASP A 134 -4.36 -25.72 12.14
CA ASP A 134 -4.71 -24.43 11.56
C ASP A 134 -3.48 -23.54 11.37
N TYR A 135 -2.63 -23.45 12.40
CA TYR A 135 -1.42 -22.63 12.34
C TYR A 135 -0.45 -23.15 11.27
N LYS A 136 -0.25 -24.47 11.19
CA LYS A 136 0.66 -25.08 10.21
C LYS A 136 0.18 -24.86 8.78
N GLU A 137 -1.10 -25.09 8.50
CA GLU A 137 -1.69 -24.89 7.16
C GLU A 137 -1.59 -23.43 6.72
N LEU A 138 -1.95 -22.49 7.60
CA LEU A 138 -1.91 -21.07 7.25
C LEU A 138 -0.49 -20.51 7.19
N SER A 139 0.47 -21.08 7.94
CA SER A 139 1.89 -20.72 7.81
C SER A 139 2.43 -21.00 6.41
N VAL A 140 1.93 -22.03 5.72
CA VAL A 140 2.28 -22.32 4.32
C VAL A 140 1.80 -21.19 3.41
N LEU A 141 0.53 -20.80 3.53
CA LEU A 141 -0.03 -19.69 2.74
C LEU A 141 0.66 -18.35 3.05
N LYS A 142 1.00 -18.11 4.31
CA LYS A 142 1.73 -16.93 4.75
C LYS A 142 3.14 -16.87 4.12
N ALA A 143 3.90 -17.96 4.21
CA ALA A 143 5.21 -18.06 3.59
C ALA A 143 5.13 -17.85 2.06
N LEU A 144 4.06 -18.35 1.43
CA LEU A 144 3.81 -18.16 0.02
C LEU A 144 3.48 -16.70 -0.33
N ALA A 145 2.60 -16.04 0.44
CA ALA A 145 2.28 -14.62 0.26
C ALA A 145 3.54 -13.74 0.35
N ASP A 146 4.41 -14.03 1.32
CA ASP A 146 5.69 -13.32 1.51
C ASP A 146 6.67 -13.58 0.36
N LYS A 147 6.81 -14.85 -0.06
CA LYS A 147 7.67 -15.24 -1.18
C LYS A 147 7.25 -14.56 -2.48
N LEU A 148 5.94 -14.50 -2.75
CA LEU A 148 5.38 -13.95 -3.98
C LEU A 148 5.19 -12.43 -3.94
N LYS A 149 5.32 -11.81 -2.76
CA LYS A 149 5.01 -10.39 -2.51
C LYS A 149 3.59 -10.01 -2.96
N VAL A 150 2.60 -10.82 -2.58
CA VAL A 150 1.17 -10.62 -2.91
C VAL A 150 0.32 -10.64 -1.64
N ALA A 151 -0.88 -10.07 -1.70
CA ALA A 151 -1.91 -10.39 -0.72
C ALA A 151 -2.61 -11.69 -1.09
N ILE A 152 -2.72 -12.61 -0.13
CA ILE A 152 -3.60 -13.77 -0.24
C ILE A 152 -4.78 -13.52 0.71
N LEU A 153 -5.98 -13.32 0.18
CA LEU A 153 -7.20 -13.18 0.95
C LEU A 153 -7.99 -14.49 0.94
N VAL A 154 -8.15 -15.10 2.10
CA VAL A 154 -8.86 -16.37 2.24
C VAL A 154 -10.23 -16.13 2.86
N VAL A 155 -11.29 -16.55 2.17
CA VAL A 155 -12.66 -16.46 2.67
C VAL A 155 -12.93 -17.60 3.63
N HIS A 156 -13.48 -17.26 4.79
CA HIS A 156 -13.77 -18.21 5.86
C HIS A 156 -15.12 -17.95 6.54
N HIS A 157 -15.57 -18.91 7.34
CA HIS A 157 -16.81 -18.80 8.10
C HIS A 157 -16.56 -18.30 9.51
N THR A 158 -17.57 -17.65 10.10
CA THR A 158 -17.65 -17.45 11.54
C THR A 158 -18.34 -18.65 12.21
N ARG A 159 -18.08 -18.85 13.50
CA ARG A 159 -18.80 -19.81 14.35
C ARG A 159 -20.17 -19.25 14.75
N LYS A 160 -21.07 -20.13 15.18
CA LYS A 160 -22.43 -19.75 15.62
C LYS A 160 -22.48 -19.13 17.01
N CYS A 161 -21.42 -19.30 17.81
CA CYS A 161 -21.33 -18.75 19.16
C CYS A 161 -20.98 -17.26 19.07
N TYR A 162 -21.90 -16.42 19.56
CA TYR A 162 -21.66 -14.99 19.66
C TYR A 162 -20.52 -14.70 20.62
N ASP A 163 -19.69 -13.74 20.25
CA ASP A 163 -18.64 -13.17 21.09
C ASP A 163 -18.70 -11.65 20.95
N SER A 164 -18.39 -10.93 22.03
CA SER A 164 -18.32 -9.46 21.99
C SER A 164 -17.17 -8.97 21.10
N ASP A 165 -16.11 -9.76 21.02
CA ASP A 165 -15.02 -9.51 20.09
C ASP A 165 -15.30 -10.25 18.76
N PRO A 166 -15.50 -9.52 17.64
CA PRO A 166 -15.80 -10.15 16.35
C PRO A 166 -14.67 -11.06 15.86
N PHE A 167 -13.42 -10.82 16.22
CA PHE A 167 -12.30 -11.67 15.82
C PHE A 167 -12.39 -13.06 16.48
N ASN A 168 -12.89 -13.13 17.71
CA ASN A 168 -13.15 -14.41 18.39
C ASN A 168 -14.32 -15.18 17.76
N MET A 169 -15.09 -14.59 16.85
CA MET A 169 -16.16 -15.29 16.14
C MET A 169 -15.67 -16.04 14.90
N VAL A 170 -14.41 -15.95 14.51
CA VAL A 170 -13.84 -16.70 13.39
C VAL A 170 -13.93 -18.21 13.68
N SER A 171 -14.39 -19.00 12.71
CA SER A 171 -14.47 -20.46 12.87
C SER A 171 -13.06 -21.05 12.89
N GLY A 172 -12.86 -22.13 13.65
CA GLY A 172 -11.53 -22.72 13.83
C GLY A 172 -10.91 -22.36 15.18
N SER A 173 -9.60 -22.51 15.26
CA SER A 173 -8.82 -22.13 16.44
C SER A 173 -8.32 -20.69 16.37
N THR A 174 -7.86 -20.16 17.50
CA THR A 174 -7.11 -18.89 17.56
C THR A 174 -5.79 -18.93 16.79
N GLY A 175 -5.34 -20.11 16.34
CA GLY A 175 -4.16 -20.28 15.48
C GLY A 175 -4.34 -19.60 14.12
N ILE A 176 -5.59 -19.43 13.66
CA ILE A 176 -5.91 -18.69 12.44
C ILE A 176 -5.55 -17.22 12.59
N ILE A 177 -6.04 -16.58 13.65
CA ILE A 177 -5.79 -15.15 13.92
C ILE A 177 -4.29 -14.92 14.16
N GLY A 178 -3.62 -15.84 14.85
CA GLY A 178 -2.19 -15.74 15.14
C GLY A 178 -1.25 -15.92 13.94
N SER A 179 -1.71 -16.55 12.84
CA SER A 179 -0.88 -16.88 11.68
C SER A 179 -1.01 -15.89 10.51
N VAL A 180 -2.02 -15.01 10.54
CA VAL A 180 -2.31 -14.06 9.45
C VAL A 180 -1.72 -12.67 9.72
N ASP A 181 -1.53 -11.89 8.67
CA ASP A 181 -1.09 -10.48 8.76
C ASP A 181 -2.26 -9.53 8.99
N GLY A 182 -3.44 -9.89 8.50
CA GLY A 182 -4.66 -9.14 8.73
C GLY A 182 -5.92 -9.99 8.69
N ILE A 183 -6.99 -9.45 9.26
CA ILE A 183 -8.28 -10.11 9.35
C ILE A 183 -9.41 -9.09 9.17
N MET A 184 -10.41 -9.51 8.41
CA MET A 184 -11.62 -8.78 8.11
C MET A 184 -12.80 -9.64 8.55
N VAL A 185 -13.57 -9.17 9.54
CA VAL A 185 -14.74 -9.88 10.06
C VAL A 185 -16.00 -9.09 9.76
N MET A 186 -16.90 -9.70 9.02
CA MET A 186 -18.16 -9.11 8.61
C MET A 186 -19.31 -9.65 9.46
N ILE A 187 -19.97 -8.76 10.21
CA ILE A 187 -21.07 -9.07 11.13
C ILE A 187 -22.33 -8.37 10.64
N GLU A 188 -23.38 -9.14 10.36
CA GLU A 188 -24.67 -8.59 9.94
C GLU A 188 -25.42 -8.05 11.16
N GLN A 189 -26.03 -6.86 11.06
CA GLN A 189 -26.82 -6.30 12.16
C GLN A 189 -28.04 -7.15 12.47
N ARG A 190 -28.72 -7.58 11.41
CA ARG A 190 -29.84 -8.53 11.45
C ARG A 190 -29.82 -9.36 10.19
N ARG A 191 -30.05 -10.66 10.32
CA ARG A 191 -30.06 -11.59 9.17
C ARG A 191 -31.01 -11.12 8.05
N GLY A 192 -30.47 -10.95 6.85
CA GLY A 192 -31.19 -10.49 5.66
C GLY A 192 -31.50 -8.99 5.64
N SER A 193 -30.88 -8.18 6.51
CA SER A 193 -31.12 -6.73 6.53
C SER A 193 -30.39 -5.98 5.42
N GLY A 194 -29.37 -6.60 4.82
CA GLY A 194 -28.45 -5.90 3.93
C GLY A 194 -27.58 -4.88 4.65
N LYS A 195 -27.52 -4.90 5.99
CA LYS A 195 -26.65 -4.03 6.79
C LYS A 195 -25.65 -4.85 7.57
N ALA A 196 -24.37 -4.51 7.44
CA ALA A 196 -23.30 -5.21 8.13
C ALA A 196 -22.27 -4.21 8.67
N LYS A 197 -21.49 -4.65 9.66
CA LYS A 197 -20.28 -3.98 10.08
C LYS A 197 -19.08 -4.85 9.71
N LEU A 198 -18.09 -4.25 9.08
CA LEU A 198 -16.81 -4.86 8.73
C LEU A 198 -15.76 -4.37 9.73
N HIS A 199 -15.17 -5.31 10.47
CA HIS A 199 -14.07 -5.05 11.39
C HIS A 199 -12.77 -5.51 10.74
N CYS A 200 -11.80 -4.62 10.59
CA CYS A 200 -10.49 -4.90 10.04
C CYS A 200 -9.42 -4.67 11.11
N ALA A 201 -8.49 -5.62 11.25
CA ALA A 201 -7.33 -5.48 12.11
C ALA A 201 -6.15 -6.25 11.52
N GLY A 202 -4.93 -5.88 11.86
CA GLY A 202 -3.74 -6.56 11.38
C GLY A 202 -2.45 -6.02 11.98
N ARG A 203 -1.32 -6.57 11.53
CA ARG A 203 0.02 -6.20 12.01
C ARG A 203 0.47 -4.85 11.47
N ASP A 204 0.16 -4.60 10.20
CA ASP A 204 0.56 -3.39 9.46
C ASP A 204 -0.63 -2.44 9.17
N ILE A 205 -1.82 -2.75 9.68
CA ILE A 205 -3.02 -1.93 9.53
C ILE A 205 -3.60 -1.55 10.90
N GLU A 206 -4.07 -0.32 11.02
CA GLU A 206 -4.79 0.13 12.20
C GLU A 206 -6.18 -0.52 12.27
N HIS A 207 -6.73 -0.63 13.48
CA HIS A 207 -8.09 -1.11 13.67
C HIS A 207 -9.08 -0.18 12.95
N LEU A 208 -9.86 -0.75 12.04
CA LEU A 208 -10.82 -0.03 11.21
C LEU A 208 -12.19 -0.71 11.31
N GLU A 209 -13.23 0.07 11.54
CA GLU A 209 -14.61 -0.39 11.48
C GLU A 209 -15.37 0.38 10.42
N LEU A 210 -16.05 -0.33 9.52
CA LEU A 210 -16.89 0.25 8.48
C LEU A 210 -18.31 -0.30 8.58
N ASN A 211 -19.29 0.58 8.64
CA ASN A 211 -20.70 0.26 8.46
C ASN A 211 -20.98 0.18 6.96
N LEU A 212 -21.60 -0.93 6.55
CA LEU A 212 -21.83 -1.28 5.17
C LEU A 212 -23.33 -1.50 4.90
N GLU A 213 -23.79 -1.03 3.76
CA GLU A 213 -25.12 -1.33 3.20
C GLU A 213 -25.00 -2.01 1.83
N PHE A 214 -25.69 -3.15 1.70
CA PHE A 214 -25.71 -3.94 0.48
C PHE A 214 -26.75 -3.38 -0.49
N SER A 215 -26.28 -2.93 -1.65
CA SER A 215 -27.15 -2.48 -2.74
C SER A 215 -26.48 -2.78 -4.07
N ASN A 216 -27.27 -3.14 -5.09
CA ASN A 216 -26.78 -3.45 -6.44
C ASN A 216 -25.60 -4.42 -6.44
N HIS A 217 -25.72 -5.52 -5.68
CA HIS A 217 -24.70 -6.55 -5.56
C HIS A 217 -23.35 -6.11 -4.97
N ARG A 218 -23.25 -4.90 -4.42
CA ARG A 218 -22.04 -4.34 -3.78
C ARG A 218 -22.30 -3.91 -2.34
N TRP A 219 -21.24 -3.93 -1.54
CA TRP A 219 -21.25 -3.39 -0.18
C TRP A 219 -20.74 -1.94 -0.21
N ASN A 220 -21.56 -1.00 0.23
CA ASN A 220 -21.25 0.41 0.20
C ASN A 220 -21.00 0.94 1.61
N VAL A 221 -19.93 1.71 1.80
CA VAL A 221 -19.62 2.33 3.10
C VAL A 221 -20.58 3.48 3.37
N VAL A 222 -21.32 3.40 4.47
CA VAL A 222 -22.21 4.50 4.92
C VAL A 222 -21.51 5.52 5.79
N ASP A 223 -20.34 5.18 6.34
CA ASP A 223 -19.54 6.12 7.12
C ASP A 223 -18.91 7.22 6.26
N ASP A 224 -18.63 8.35 6.90
CA ASP A 224 -17.79 9.40 6.33
C ASP A 224 -16.32 9.01 6.50
N VAL A 225 -15.72 8.54 5.41
CA VAL A 225 -14.31 8.15 5.36
C VAL A 225 -13.55 9.32 4.74
N PRO A 226 -12.65 9.99 5.49
CA PRO A 226 -11.89 11.11 4.94
C PRO A 226 -11.08 10.67 3.73
N GLU A 227 -11.16 11.45 2.65
CA GLU A 227 -10.34 11.23 1.47
C GLU A 227 -8.85 11.23 1.82
N ARG A 228 -8.10 10.32 1.19
CA ARG A 228 -6.67 10.23 1.40
C ARG A 228 -6.01 11.49 0.83
N LYS A 229 -5.27 12.20 1.69
CA LYS A 229 -4.37 13.26 1.24
C LYS A 229 -3.13 12.62 0.59
N PRO A 230 -2.80 12.97 -0.67
CA PRO A 230 -1.63 12.43 -1.33
C PRO A 230 -0.34 12.79 -0.57
N ASP A 231 0.64 11.90 -0.64
CA ASP A 231 1.95 12.13 -0.06
C ASP A 231 2.76 13.05 -0.98
N LEU A 232 2.71 14.35 -0.72
CA LEU A 232 3.38 15.36 -1.55
C LEU A 232 4.86 15.56 -1.20
N PHE A 233 5.43 14.70 -0.36
CA PHE A 233 6.78 14.87 0.16
C PHE A 233 7.86 14.85 -0.94
N SER A 234 7.75 13.93 -1.89
CA SER A 234 8.74 13.83 -2.99
C SER A 234 8.66 15.03 -3.93
N PHE A 235 7.45 15.52 -4.20
CA PHE A 235 7.23 16.74 -4.99
C PHE A 235 7.82 17.96 -4.28
N ALA A 236 7.68 17.99 -2.95
CA ALA A 236 8.21 19.05 -2.14
C ALA A 236 9.72 19.20 -2.21
N ILE A 237 10.41 18.07 -2.10
CA ILE A 237 11.87 18.05 -2.20
C ILE A 237 12.32 18.29 -3.63
N HIS A 238 11.62 17.75 -4.63
CA HIS A 238 11.88 18.05 -6.03
C HIS A 238 11.84 19.56 -6.29
N ASP A 239 10.74 20.23 -5.95
CA ASP A 239 10.56 21.64 -6.24
C ASP A 239 11.58 22.53 -5.50
N LEU A 240 11.94 22.18 -4.25
CA LEU A 240 13.03 22.83 -3.54
C LEU A 240 14.37 22.66 -4.30
N MET A 241 14.65 21.46 -4.77
CA MET A 241 15.92 21.12 -5.41
C MET A 241 16.02 21.62 -6.86
N VAL A 242 14.90 21.87 -7.53
CA VAL A 242 14.85 22.61 -8.81
C VAL A 242 15.45 24.00 -8.64
N ASP A 243 15.16 24.68 -7.52
CA ASP A 243 15.65 26.01 -7.20
C ASP A 243 17.10 25.97 -6.64
N GLU A 244 17.36 25.13 -5.63
CA GLU A 244 18.65 25.08 -4.92
C GLU A 244 19.78 24.35 -5.67
N LYS A 245 19.44 23.43 -6.59
CA LYS A 245 20.34 22.53 -7.36
C LYS A 245 21.18 21.55 -6.54
N ARG A 246 21.75 21.97 -5.41
CA ARG A 246 22.56 21.14 -4.52
C ARG A 246 22.38 21.58 -3.07
N PHE A 247 22.17 20.62 -2.18
CA PHE A 247 22.14 20.83 -0.74
C PHE A 247 23.12 19.90 -0.04
N THR A 248 23.86 20.42 0.93
CA THR A 248 24.72 19.62 1.82
C THR A 248 24.62 20.21 3.22
N GLY A 249 24.04 19.45 4.15
CA GLY A 249 23.79 19.95 5.50
C GLY A 249 23.09 18.94 6.40
N SER A 250 22.74 19.40 7.59
CA SER A 250 21.95 18.65 8.57
C SER A 250 20.47 18.60 8.20
N ALA A 251 19.74 17.63 8.76
CA ALA A 251 18.28 17.57 8.61
C ALA A 251 17.58 18.82 9.15
N THR A 252 18.13 19.46 10.19
CA THR A 252 17.60 20.70 10.76
C THR A 252 17.73 21.86 9.77
N GLU A 253 18.83 21.96 9.04
CA GLU A 253 19.03 22.98 8.00
C GLU A 253 18.07 22.77 6.83
N LEU A 254 17.87 21.51 6.41
CA LEU A 254 16.90 21.19 5.38
C LEU A 254 15.47 21.55 5.81
N CYS A 255 15.07 21.26 7.05
CA CYS A 255 13.77 21.67 7.58
C CYS A 255 13.58 23.19 7.55
N LYS A 256 14.63 23.97 7.84
CA LYS A 256 14.57 25.44 7.75
C LYS A 256 14.37 25.93 6.32
N LEU A 257 15.00 25.29 5.32
CA LEU A 257 14.79 25.60 3.90
C LEU A 257 13.36 25.28 3.48
N MET A 258 12.86 24.09 3.86
CA MET A 258 11.48 23.68 3.60
C MET A 258 10.46 24.65 4.22
N TYR A 259 10.69 25.09 5.46
CA TYR A 259 9.83 26.07 6.13
C TYR A 259 9.84 27.43 5.42
N LYS A 260 11.01 27.92 5.02
CA LYS A 260 11.12 29.19 4.27
C LYS A 260 10.38 29.15 2.93
N ARG A 261 10.37 28.01 2.25
CA ARG A 261 9.77 27.87 0.91
C ARG A 261 8.28 27.55 0.93
N PHE A 262 7.83 26.71 1.86
CA PHE A 262 6.48 26.14 1.86
C PHE A 262 5.68 26.41 3.14
N VAL A 263 6.26 27.17 4.09
CA VAL A 263 5.64 27.51 5.38
C VAL A 263 5.13 26.28 6.14
N ARG A 264 5.87 25.17 6.01
CA ARG A 264 5.54 23.88 6.63
C ARG A 264 6.67 23.39 7.52
N GLU A 265 6.34 23.12 8.77
CA GLU A 265 7.29 22.61 9.75
C GLU A 265 7.44 21.09 9.65
N TYR A 266 8.68 20.63 9.70
CA TYR A 266 9.03 19.22 9.69
C TYR A 266 10.01 18.90 10.81
N ALA A 267 9.81 17.76 11.48
CA ALA A 267 10.78 17.28 12.46
C ALA A 267 12.03 16.71 11.77
N PRO A 268 13.28 17.02 12.21
CA PRO A 268 14.50 16.55 11.56
C PRO A 268 14.63 15.01 11.42
N ASN A 269 14.14 14.27 12.41
CA ASN A 269 14.12 12.80 12.36
C ASN A 269 13.11 12.28 11.32
N TRP A 270 11.93 12.93 11.22
CA TRP A 270 10.92 12.63 10.21
C TRP A 270 11.45 12.95 8.81
N MET A 271 12.15 14.08 8.65
CA MET A 271 12.77 14.53 7.41
C MET A 271 13.76 13.49 6.86
N THR A 272 14.69 13.05 7.70
CA THR A 272 15.68 12.03 7.33
C THR A 272 15.01 10.71 6.94
N ARG A 273 14.01 10.28 7.72
CA ARG A 273 13.28 9.03 7.44
C ARG A 273 12.55 9.08 6.11
N ASN A 274 11.88 10.19 5.80
CA ASN A 274 11.10 10.33 4.56
C ASN A 274 12.01 10.44 3.33
N LEU A 275 13.18 11.08 3.43
CA LEU A 275 14.16 11.06 2.34
C LEU A 275 14.61 9.63 2.02
N VAL A 276 14.90 8.82 3.04
CA VAL A 276 15.26 7.41 2.84
C VAL A 276 14.11 6.65 2.17
N GLN A 277 12.87 6.80 2.66
CA GLN A 277 11.69 6.09 2.13
C GLN A 277 11.33 6.47 0.69
N HIS A 278 11.68 7.67 0.23
CA HIS A 278 11.35 8.18 -1.11
C HIS A 278 12.56 8.25 -2.04
N THR A 279 13.68 7.61 -1.70
CA THR A 279 14.94 7.69 -2.49
C THR A 279 14.74 7.35 -3.97
N GLU A 280 14.03 6.26 -4.28
CA GLU A 280 13.79 5.86 -5.67
C GLU A 280 12.81 6.79 -6.39
N GLU A 281 11.79 7.30 -5.69
CA GLU A 281 10.85 8.27 -6.28
C GLU A 281 11.54 9.60 -6.58
N LEU A 282 12.37 10.10 -5.66
CA LEU A 282 13.18 11.30 -5.85
C LEU A 282 14.11 11.17 -7.05
N LYS A 283 14.69 9.99 -7.26
CA LYS A 283 15.55 9.70 -8.41
C LYS A 283 14.81 9.79 -9.74
N VAL A 284 13.53 9.41 -9.79
CA VAL A 284 12.66 9.58 -10.97
C VAL A 284 12.40 11.06 -11.29
N TYR A 285 12.42 11.92 -10.27
CA TYR A 285 12.35 13.38 -10.42
C TYR A 285 13.74 14.04 -10.52
N GLY A 286 14.80 13.28 -10.83
CA GLY A 286 16.15 13.83 -11.01
C GLY A 286 16.86 14.26 -9.73
N VAL A 287 16.32 13.96 -8.54
CA VAL A 287 16.95 14.28 -7.24
C VAL A 287 17.68 13.05 -6.69
N GLN A 288 19.01 13.14 -6.60
CA GLN A 288 19.85 12.14 -5.95
C GLN A 288 20.01 12.47 -4.47
N PHE A 289 19.67 11.51 -3.61
CA PHE A 289 19.83 11.61 -2.16
C PHE A 289 20.92 10.65 -1.66
N SER A 290 21.84 11.16 -0.85
CA SER A 290 22.79 10.35 -0.09
C SER A 290 22.98 10.89 1.34
N MET A 291 23.53 10.06 2.22
CA MET A 291 23.81 10.43 3.60
C MET A 291 25.17 9.90 4.01
N ARG A 292 25.97 10.76 4.63
CA ARG A 292 27.27 10.40 5.23
C ARG A 292 27.33 10.79 6.70
N ARG A 293 28.26 10.18 7.45
CA ARG A 293 28.56 10.60 8.82
C ARG A 293 29.83 11.43 8.84
N SER A 294 29.82 12.54 9.59
CA SER A 294 31.00 13.36 9.85
C SER A 294 30.95 13.84 11.29
N HIS A 295 32.03 13.62 12.05
CA HIS A 295 32.14 14.04 13.46
C HIS A 295 30.94 13.63 14.34
N GLY A 296 30.41 12.42 14.15
CA GLY A 296 29.25 11.88 14.89
C GLY A 296 27.88 12.30 14.34
N SER A 297 27.83 13.37 13.53
CA SER A 297 26.61 13.93 12.94
C SER A 297 26.29 13.32 11.57
N ARG A 298 24.99 13.23 11.24
CA ARG A 298 24.51 12.82 9.91
C ARG A 298 24.43 14.04 9.01
N ILE A 299 25.10 13.97 7.86
CA ILE A 299 25.05 14.98 6.80
C ILE A 299 24.24 14.39 5.64
N LEU A 300 23.24 15.14 5.21
CA LEU A 300 22.42 14.87 4.06
C LEU A 300 23.02 15.56 2.83
N GLU A 301 23.02 14.88 1.70
CA GLU A 301 23.43 15.40 0.41
C GLU A 301 22.30 15.18 -0.59
N LEU A 302 21.85 16.26 -1.21
CA LEU A 302 20.85 16.25 -2.27
C LEU A 302 21.43 16.95 -3.50
N VAL A 303 21.28 16.33 -4.67
CA VAL A 303 21.75 16.88 -5.95
C VAL A 303 20.65 16.72 -6.98
N TYR A 304 20.27 17.81 -7.65
CA TYR A 304 19.31 17.78 -8.74
C TYR A 304 20.02 17.80 -10.10
N ASP A 305 19.60 16.90 -10.98
CA ASP A 305 20.02 16.83 -12.36
C ASP A 305 18.79 16.78 -13.27
N GLN A 306 18.59 17.88 -14.02
CA GLN A 306 17.46 18.01 -14.94
C GLN A 306 17.47 16.96 -16.05
N SER A 307 18.65 16.45 -16.45
CA SER A 307 18.73 15.42 -17.50
C SER A 307 18.11 14.08 -17.07
N GLY A 308 18.07 13.82 -15.77
CA GLY A 308 17.44 12.63 -15.17
C GLY A 308 16.02 12.88 -14.65
N ASP A 309 15.49 14.08 -14.83
CA ASP A 309 14.17 14.46 -14.32
C ASP A 309 13.06 14.11 -15.32
N SER A 310 12.20 13.17 -14.95
CA SER A 310 11.02 12.78 -15.73
C SER A 310 10.04 13.93 -16.01
N LYS A 311 10.16 15.05 -15.27
CA LYS A 311 9.33 16.24 -15.36
C LYS A 311 10.08 17.43 -15.96
N ASN A 312 11.35 17.25 -16.33
CA ASN A 312 12.17 18.24 -17.04
C ASN A 312 12.14 19.64 -16.38
N GLY A 313 12.17 19.70 -15.06
CA GLY A 313 12.18 20.92 -14.25
C GLY A 313 10.82 21.59 -14.07
N SER A 314 9.71 20.95 -14.46
CA SER A 314 8.36 21.45 -14.15
C SER A 314 8.03 21.21 -12.69
N LEU A 315 7.63 22.26 -11.97
CA LEU A 315 7.20 22.16 -10.58
C LEU A 315 6.02 21.18 -10.42
N LEU A 316 6.11 20.33 -9.40
CA LEU A 316 5.15 19.26 -9.11
C LEU A 316 4.30 19.58 -7.89
N TRP A 317 4.83 20.38 -6.97
CA TRP A 317 4.08 20.85 -5.83
C TRP A 317 3.18 22.01 -6.26
N VAL A 318 1.96 21.66 -6.67
CA VAL A 318 0.87 22.63 -6.76
C VAL A 318 0.40 22.94 -5.34
N GLU A 319 0.38 24.22 -4.96
CA GLU A 319 -0.32 24.67 -3.76
C GLU A 319 -1.77 24.18 -3.85
N ILE A 320 -2.12 23.09 -3.15
CA ILE A 320 -3.51 22.82 -2.78
C ILE A 320 -3.84 23.78 -1.62
N ALA A 321 -3.83 25.06 -1.96
CA ALA A 321 -4.32 26.19 -1.22
C ALA A 321 -4.64 27.23 -2.28
N ASP A 322 -5.84 27.79 -2.23
CA ASP A 322 -6.37 28.76 -3.20
C ASP A 322 -5.31 29.75 -3.70
N HIS A 323 -4.94 29.69 -4.98
CA HIS A 323 -4.95 30.79 -5.95
C HIS A 323 -4.13 30.48 -7.21
N THR A 324 -4.69 30.91 -8.33
CA THR A 324 -4.16 30.88 -9.69
C THR A 324 -2.80 31.57 -9.82
N GLY A 325 -1.82 30.91 -10.43
CA GLY A 325 -0.58 31.57 -10.85
C GLY A 325 0.32 30.71 -11.73
N THR A 326 0.16 30.80 -13.04
CA THR A 326 1.18 30.41 -14.02
C THR A 326 2.44 31.27 -13.86
N ARG A 327 3.63 30.67 -14.04
CA ARG A 327 4.93 31.36 -14.03
C ARG A 327 4.91 32.62 -14.93
N SER A 328 5.18 33.79 -14.35
CA SER A 328 5.70 34.96 -15.06
C SER A 328 7.22 35.07 -14.79
N PRO A 329 8.00 35.65 -15.72
CA PRO A 329 9.46 35.82 -15.56
C PRO A 329 9.89 36.70 -14.36
N GLU A 330 8.93 37.27 -13.62
CA GLU A 330 9.18 38.08 -12.43
C GLU A 330 9.24 37.25 -11.12
N ASN A 331 8.85 35.97 -11.15
CA ASN A 331 8.88 35.05 -9.99
C ASN A 331 10.05 34.04 -10.07
N VAL A 332 11.25 34.52 -10.39
CA VAL A 332 12.48 33.73 -10.28
C VAL A 332 13.02 33.94 -8.86
N TYR A 333 12.79 32.97 -7.97
CA TYR A 333 13.48 32.95 -6.68
C TYR A 333 14.95 32.59 -6.92
N LEU A 334 15.86 33.48 -6.52
CA LEU A 334 17.30 33.23 -6.58
C LEU A 334 17.66 32.05 -5.66
N PRO A 335 18.64 31.20 -6.03
CA PRO A 335 19.15 30.14 -5.16
C PRO A 335 19.57 30.72 -3.80
N LEU A 336 19.16 30.09 -2.69
CA LEU A 336 19.38 30.65 -1.35
C LEU A 336 20.75 30.31 -0.76
N VAL A 337 21.58 29.54 -1.46
CA VAL A 337 22.94 29.20 -1.05
C VAL A 337 23.95 29.86 -1.98
N GLU A 338 24.72 30.82 -1.45
CA GLU A 338 25.94 31.31 -2.11
C GLU A 338 27.02 30.23 -2.05
N THR A 339 27.55 29.84 -3.20
CA THR A 339 28.73 28.97 -3.30
C THR A 339 29.93 29.68 -2.68
N GLY A 340 30.35 29.25 -1.50
CA GLY A 340 31.62 29.67 -0.92
C GLY A 340 32.80 29.12 -1.74
N ASP A 341 33.31 29.93 -2.66
CA ASP A 341 34.55 29.63 -3.38
C ASP A 341 35.73 29.52 -2.41
N GLY A 342 36.35 28.34 -2.38
CA GLY A 342 37.63 28.13 -1.74
C GLY A 342 38.71 28.94 -2.47
N LYS A 343 39.14 30.06 -1.88
CA LYS A 343 40.36 30.75 -2.28
C LYS A 343 41.56 30.18 -1.56
N THR A 344 42.42 29.58 -2.36
CA THR A 344 43.83 29.29 -2.12
C THR A 344 44.59 30.59 -1.81
N GLU A 345 45.20 30.68 -0.63
CA GLU A 345 46.26 31.65 -0.36
C GLU A 345 47.54 31.15 -1.01
N GLY A 346 47.98 31.86 -2.05
CA GLY A 346 49.25 31.67 -2.74
C GLY A 346 50.18 32.83 -2.43
N ASP A 347 51.43 32.47 -2.13
CA ASP A 347 52.57 33.30 -1.75
C ASP A 347 52.75 34.58 -2.58
N VAL A 348 53.04 35.70 -1.88
CA VAL A 348 53.61 36.91 -2.48
C VAL A 348 55.08 37.00 -2.07
N ILE A 349 55.96 36.62 -2.99
CA ILE A 349 57.37 37.03 -3.02
C ILE A 349 57.52 38.00 -4.21
N CYS A 350 57.93 39.24 -3.93
CA CYS A 350 58.88 40.00 -4.76
C CYS A 350 59.32 41.26 -3.99
N GLY A 351 60.63 41.37 -3.75
CA GLY A 351 61.26 42.60 -3.27
C GLY A 351 61.66 43.53 -4.41
N SER A 352 61.94 44.79 -4.08
CA SER A 352 62.96 45.73 -4.63
C SER A 352 62.47 47.16 -4.48
N GLY A 353 63.20 47.98 -3.72
CA GLY A 353 62.94 49.41 -3.53
C GLY A 353 63.51 49.91 -2.22
#